data_AF-A0A368FM91-F1
#
_entry.id   AF-A0A368FM91-F1
#
_cell.length_a   1.000
_cell.length_b   1.000
_cell.length_c   1.000
_cell.angle_alpha   90.00
_cell.angle_beta   90.00
_cell.angle_gamma   90.00
#
_symmetry.space_group_name_H-M   'P 1'
#
loop_
_entity.id
_entity.type
_entity.pdbx_description
1 polymer ?
#
loop_
_entity_poly.entity_id
_entity_poly.type
_entity_poly.pdbx_seq_one_letter_code
_entity_poly.pdbx_strand_id
1 'polypeptide(L)'
;MGARLDCQWEVMQPSRITPADVNHVRPADIKMIAAMGDSYVIGTLSRNNDDEIVNVFPGNSFVTGADEPLRKHITLANIMKQFNPSLVGASYGSGYHNTNFNVAVCRNQSADLVWQAEELIHRIKSREVPAQTLEPKSKRCSASETKFSRTNTKLSVQII
;
A
#
# COMPACT_ATOMS: atom_id res chain seq x y z
N MET A 1 -14.18 1.77 -11.39
CA MET A 1 -14.93 2.77 -10.59
C MET A 1 -13.92 3.75 -10.04
N GLY A 2 -14.17 5.06 -10.12
CA GLY A 2 -13.24 6.08 -9.63
C GLY A 2 -13.96 7.28 -9.05
N ALA A 3 -13.23 8.19 -8.42
CA ALA A 3 -13.79 9.39 -7.80
C ALA A 3 -13.32 10.66 -8.51
N ARG A 4 -14.14 11.71 -8.42
CA ARG A 4 -13.78 13.09 -8.76
C ARG A 4 -13.91 13.92 -7.49
N LEU A 5 -12.81 14.52 -7.05
CA LEU A 5 -12.79 15.44 -5.93
C LEU A 5 -12.71 16.86 -6.48
N ASP A 6 -13.83 17.57 -6.43
CA ASP A 6 -13.88 19.00 -6.74
C ASP A 6 -14.05 19.76 -5.43
N CYS A 7 -12.96 20.38 -4.98
CA CYS A 7 -12.96 21.27 -3.83
C CYS A 7 -12.55 22.67 -4.30
N GLN A 8 -12.96 23.70 -3.56
CA GLN A 8 -12.42 25.05 -3.75
C GLN A 8 -10.90 25.03 -3.55
N TRP A 9 -10.14 25.80 -4.34
CA TRP A 9 -8.67 25.72 -4.29
C TRP A 9 -8.14 26.17 -2.93
N GLU A 10 -8.81 27.12 -2.28
CA GLU A 10 -8.46 27.69 -0.98
C GLU A 10 -8.41 26.63 0.13
N VAL A 11 -9.31 25.64 0.09
CA VAL A 11 -9.34 24.54 1.07
C VAL A 11 -8.38 23.41 0.72
N MET A 12 -7.88 23.37 -0.52
CA MET A 12 -6.88 22.40 -0.95
C MET A 12 -5.44 22.88 -0.75
N GLN A 13 -5.23 24.13 -0.35
CA GLN A 13 -3.88 24.65 -0.12
C GLN A 13 -3.28 24.16 1.20
N PRO A 14 -1.95 23.98 1.24
CA PRO A 14 -1.23 23.74 2.48
C PRO A 14 -1.44 24.92 3.45
N SER A 15 -1.29 24.63 4.72
CA SER A 15 -1.31 25.64 5.77
C SER A 15 -0.14 26.61 5.58
N ARG A 16 -0.38 27.90 5.90
CA ARG A 16 0.65 28.96 5.78
C ARG A 16 1.88 28.66 6.64
N ILE A 17 1.68 27.98 7.76
CA ILE A 17 2.72 27.52 8.69
C ILE A 17 2.54 26.03 8.91
N THR A 18 3.64 25.31 9.15
CA THR A 18 3.55 23.89 9.54
C THR A 18 2.76 23.79 10.84
N PRO A 19 1.62 23.09 10.84
CA PRO A 19 0.77 22.96 12.01
C PRO A 19 1.52 22.22 13.12
N ALA A 20 1.48 22.77 14.33
CA ALA A 20 2.05 22.13 15.52
C ALA A 20 1.06 21.17 16.21
N ASP A 21 -0.22 21.27 15.86
CA ASP A 21 -1.32 20.48 16.41
C ASP A 21 -2.09 19.78 15.28
N VAL A 22 -2.48 18.53 15.52
CA VAL A 22 -3.21 17.67 14.58
C VAL A 22 -4.55 18.26 14.14
N ASN A 23 -5.20 19.05 15.01
CA ASN A 23 -6.48 19.70 14.68
C ASN A 23 -6.37 20.79 13.61
N HIS A 24 -5.15 21.24 13.31
CA HIS A 24 -4.87 22.28 12.32
C HIS A 24 -4.25 21.72 11.03
N VAL A 25 -4.02 20.41 10.96
CA VAL A 25 -3.43 19.75 9.79
C VAL A 25 -4.43 19.75 8.64
N ARG A 26 -4.05 20.36 7.53
CA ARG A 26 -4.81 20.26 6.28
C ARG A 26 -4.31 19.05 5.48
N PRO A 27 -5.14 18.45 4.61
CA PRO A 27 -4.70 17.34 3.76
C PRO A 27 -3.43 17.65 2.94
N ALA A 28 -3.27 18.88 2.48
CA ALA A 28 -2.08 19.31 1.73
C ALA A 28 -0.80 19.44 2.57
N ASP A 29 -0.90 19.48 3.90
CA ASP A 29 0.26 19.49 4.80
C ASP A 29 0.89 18.11 4.94
N ILE A 30 0.18 17.06 4.55
CA ILE A 30 0.67 15.68 4.58
C ILE A 30 1.62 15.48 3.38
N LYS A 31 2.89 15.23 3.70
CA LYS A 31 3.98 15.14 2.71
C LYS A 31 4.34 13.71 2.34
N MET A 32 4.05 12.76 3.21
CA MET A 32 4.45 11.36 3.07
C MET A 32 3.27 10.45 3.37
N ILE A 33 3.18 9.36 2.62
CA ILE A 33 2.28 8.24 2.90
C ILE A 33 3.11 6.96 2.96
N ALA A 34 2.78 6.09 3.89
CA ALA A 34 3.49 4.84 4.12
C ALA A 34 2.51 3.75 4.54
N ALA A 35 2.93 2.49 4.41
CA ALA A 35 2.12 1.37 4.84
C ALA A 35 3.00 0.22 5.36
N MET A 36 2.50 -0.45 6.39
CA MET A 36 3.05 -1.68 6.98
C MET A 36 1.92 -2.68 7.10
N GLY A 37 2.23 -3.97 6.98
CA GLY A 37 1.25 -5.04 7.11
C GLY A 37 1.63 -6.28 6.34
N ASP A 38 0.60 -6.92 5.78
CA ASP A 38 0.67 -8.24 5.18
C ASP A 38 0.27 -8.22 3.70
N SER A 39 -0.22 -9.36 3.21
CA SER A 39 -0.71 -9.57 1.85
C SER A 39 -1.77 -8.56 1.40
N TYR A 40 -2.65 -8.08 2.28
CA TYR A 40 -3.69 -7.13 1.88
C TYR A 40 -3.12 -5.75 1.63
N VAL A 41 -2.21 -5.31 2.51
CA VAL A 41 -1.61 -3.98 2.44
C VAL A 41 -0.67 -3.85 1.24
N ILE A 42 0.03 -4.93 0.86
CA ILE A 42 0.88 -4.94 -0.34
C ILE A 42 0.11 -5.14 -1.65
N GLY A 43 -1.20 -5.43 -1.60
CA GLY A 43 -2.04 -5.62 -2.79
C GLY A 43 -1.84 -6.98 -3.47
N THR A 44 -1.58 -8.04 -2.70
CA THR A 44 -1.51 -9.42 -3.19
C THR A 44 -2.82 -9.81 -3.88
N LEU A 45 -2.72 -10.48 -5.04
CA LEU A 45 -3.86 -10.92 -5.86
C LEU A 45 -4.76 -9.80 -6.42
N SER A 46 -4.44 -8.52 -6.22
CA SER A 46 -5.34 -7.42 -6.61
C SER A 46 -5.54 -7.23 -8.12
N ARG A 47 -4.75 -7.90 -8.96
CA ARG A 47 -4.95 -7.97 -10.42
C ARG A 47 -4.99 -9.41 -10.95
N ASN A 48 -4.92 -10.40 -10.06
CA ASN A 48 -4.89 -11.80 -10.46
C ASN A 48 -6.29 -12.26 -10.88
N ASN A 49 -6.34 -13.13 -11.88
CA ASN A 49 -7.50 -13.99 -12.13
C ASN A 49 -7.43 -15.26 -11.28
N ASP A 50 -8.55 -15.97 -11.12
CA ASP A 50 -8.69 -17.15 -10.23
C ASP A 50 -7.63 -18.25 -10.48
N ASP A 51 -7.12 -18.35 -11.71
CA ASP A 51 -6.15 -19.37 -12.13
C ASP A 51 -4.68 -18.88 -12.20
N GLU A 52 -4.41 -17.64 -11.79
CA GLU A 52 -3.06 -17.06 -11.90
C GLU A 52 -2.20 -17.30 -10.66
N ILE A 53 -0.88 -17.43 -10.88
CA ILE A 53 0.10 -17.53 -9.79
C ILE A 53 0.03 -16.29 -8.91
N VAL A 54 -0.06 -16.51 -7.60
CA VAL A 54 -0.10 -15.44 -6.59
C VAL A 54 1.00 -14.41 -6.86
N ASN A 55 0.61 -13.16 -7.07
CA ASN A 55 1.53 -12.06 -7.30
C ASN A 55 1.13 -10.85 -6.43
N VAL A 56 2.04 -9.89 -6.29
CA VAL A 56 1.82 -8.66 -5.52
C VAL A 56 1.77 -7.45 -6.44
N PHE A 57 0.84 -6.54 -6.19
CA PHE A 57 0.67 -5.30 -6.95
C PHE A 57 0.60 -4.12 -5.99
N PRO A 58 1.76 -3.65 -5.49
CA PRO A 58 1.78 -2.52 -4.57
C PRO A 58 1.20 -1.25 -5.22
N GLY A 59 1.26 -1.12 -6.56
CA GLY A 59 0.59 -0.06 -7.31
C GLY A 59 -0.94 -0.04 -7.20
N ASN A 60 -1.53 -1.16 -6.77
CA ASN A 60 -2.96 -1.33 -6.51
C ASN A 60 -3.31 -1.37 -5.02
N SER A 61 -2.34 -1.19 -4.12
CA SER A 61 -2.60 -1.12 -2.68
C SER A 61 -3.61 -0.02 -2.38
N PHE A 62 -4.62 -0.32 -1.56
CA PHE A 62 -5.62 0.66 -1.14
C PHE A 62 -4.97 1.88 -0.45
N VAL A 63 -3.88 1.66 0.30
CA VAL A 63 -3.22 2.73 1.07
C VAL A 63 -2.28 3.53 0.17
N THR A 64 -1.28 2.88 -0.42
CA THR A 64 -0.18 3.59 -1.11
C THR A 64 -0.25 3.52 -2.63
N GLY A 65 -1.10 2.68 -3.22
CA GLY A 65 -1.12 2.41 -4.65
C GLY A 65 -1.43 3.65 -5.48
N ALA A 66 -0.69 3.87 -6.56
CA ALA A 66 -0.89 5.02 -7.43
C ALA A 66 -0.60 4.73 -8.91
N ASP A 67 -0.82 3.49 -9.36
CA ASP A 67 -0.65 3.10 -10.78
C ASP A 67 -1.57 3.87 -11.72
N GLU A 68 -2.82 4.06 -11.29
CA GLU A 68 -3.84 4.78 -12.05
C GLU A 68 -4.28 6.01 -11.26
N PRO A 69 -4.73 7.09 -11.92
CA PRO A 69 -5.22 8.29 -11.24
C PRO A 69 -6.52 8.02 -10.47
N LEU A 70 -6.87 8.92 -9.55
CA LEU A 70 -8.07 8.86 -8.71
C LEU A 70 -9.38 8.57 -9.48
N ARG A 71 -9.48 9.07 -10.72
CA ARG A 71 -10.64 8.88 -11.61
C ARG A 71 -10.84 7.43 -12.07
N LYS A 72 -9.82 6.59 -11.96
CA LYS A 72 -9.85 5.18 -12.36
C LYS A 72 -9.67 4.23 -11.18
N HIS A 73 -8.83 4.61 -10.21
CA HIS A 73 -8.56 3.82 -9.03
C HIS A 73 -8.52 4.70 -7.78
N ILE A 74 -9.47 4.46 -6.87
CA ILE A 74 -9.52 5.16 -5.58
C ILE A 74 -8.59 4.45 -4.61
N THR A 75 -7.53 5.16 -4.22
CA THR A 75 -6.61 4.77 -3.16
C THR A 75 -6.39 5.98 -2.26
N LEU A 76 -5.94 5.75 -1.02
CA LEU A 76 -5.62 6.84 -0.12
C LEU A 76 -4.51 7.74 -0.69
N ALA A 77 -3.47 7.15 -1.30
CA ALA A 77 -2.42 7.91 -1.99
C ALA A 77 -2.97 8.81 -3.12
N ASN A 78 -3.90 8.32 -3.94
CA ASN A 78 -4.48 9.10 -5.02
C ASN A 78 -5.39 10.23 -4.52
N ILE A 79 -6.11 10.01 -3.42
CA ILE A 79 -6.87 11.07 -2.75
C ILE A 79 -5.91 12.15 -2.24
N MET A 80 -4.85 11.74 -1.52
CA MET A 80 -3.89 12.68 -0.94
C MET A 80 -3.10 13.46 -2.00
N LYS A 81 -2.78 12.82 -3.14
CA LYS A 81 -2.15 13.48 -4.29
C LYS A 81 -2.99 14.60 -4.91
N GLN A 82 -4.31 14.57 -4.74
CA GLN A 82 -5.18 15.66 -5.20
C GLN A 82 -4.92 16.95 -4.40
N PHE A 83 -4.56 16.83 -3.13
CA PHE A 83 -4.24 17.97 -2.26
C PHE A 83 -2.76 18.33 -2.31
N ASN A 84 -1.88 17.33 -2.40
CA ASN A 84 -0.43 17.52 -2.49
C ASN A 84 0.16 16.63 -3.60
N PRO A 85 0.37 17.17 -4.82
CA PRO A 85 0.98 16.43 -5.93
C PRO A 85 2.41 15.94 -5.64
N SER A 86 3.11 16.55 -4.67
CA SER A 86 4.46 16.17 -4.24
C SER A 86 4.47 15.10 -3.13
N LEU A 87 3.35 14.41 -2.89
CA LEU A 87 3.26 13.33 -1.92
C LEU A 87 4.29 12.22 -2.20
N VAL A 88 5.13 11.93 -1.20
CA VAL A 88 6.18 10.90 -1.28
C VAL A 88 5.67 9.59 -0.67
N GLY A 89 6.15 8.45 -1.19
CA GLY A 89 5.90 7.14 -0.60
C GLY A 89 4.81 6.31 -1.28
N ALA A 90 4.13 6.86 -2.29
CA ALA A 90 3.19 6.12 -3.12
C ALA A 90 3.87 4.96 -3.86
N SER A 91 3.19 3.83 -4.02
CA SER A 91 3.70 2.60 -4.62
C SER A 91 3.21 2.43 -6.05
N TYR A 92 3.96 1.68 -6.87
CA TYR A 92 3.63 1.45 -8.27
C TYR A 92 4.00 0.03 -8.73
N GLY A 93 3.37 -0.41 -9.82
CA GLY A 93 3.64 -1.65 -10.53
C GLY A 93 3.35 -2.91 -9.71
N SER A 94 4.02 -3.98 -10.13
CA SER A 94 3.96 -5.31 -9.54
C SER A 94 5.29 -5.69 -8.88
N GLY A 95 5.26 -6.67 -7.98
CA GLY A 95 6.43 -7.13 -7.24
C GLY A 95 6.86 -6.16 -6.14
N TYR A 96 8.03 -6.41 -5.54
CA TYR A 96 8.57 -5.60 -4.44
C TYR A 96 9.56 -4.51 -4.89
N HIS A 97 9.66 -4.25 -6.19
CA HIS A 97 10.67 -3.34 -6.72
C HIS A 97 10.32 -1.86 -6.53
N ASN A 98 9.04 -1.50 -6.61
CA ASN A 98 8.58 -0.11 -6.57
C ASN A 98 7.51 0.11 -5.49
N THR A 99 7.78 -0.42 -4.28
CA THR A 99 6.87 -0.28 -3.14
C THR A 99 7.03 1.05 -2.40
N ASN A 100 8.13 1.79 -2.63
CA ASN A 100 8.44 3.05 -1.95
C ASN A 100 8.34 2.93 -0.43
N PHE A 101 7.37 3.57 0.22
CA PHE A 101 7.17 3.50 1.68
C PHE A 101 6.12 2.47 2.11
N ASN A 102 5.67 1.63 1.19
CA ASN A 102 4.96 0.41 1.53
C ASN A 102 5.98 -0.70 1.81
N VAL A 103 6.12 -1.05 3.09
CA VAL A 103 7.02 -2.09 3.60
C VAL A 103 6.23 -3.34 4.04
N ALA A 104 4.94 -3.40 3.69
CA ALA A 104 4.14 -4.60 3.92
C ALA A 104 4.72 -5.78 3.14
N VAL A 105 4.70 -6.96 3.75
CA VAL A 105 5.16 -8.18 3.11
C VAL A 105 4.13 -9.26 3.30
N CYS A 106 3.81 -9.91 2.20
CA CYS A 106 2.95 -11.08 2.14
C CYS A 106 3.31 -12.13 3.20
N ARG A 107 2.29 -12.67 3.87
CA ARG A 107 2.43 -13.65 4.97
C ARG A 107 3.14 -13.14 6.22
N ASN A 108 3.44 -11.84 6.34
CA ASN A 108 3.89 -11.28 7.61
C ASN A 108 2.76 -11.24 8.63
N GLN A 109 3.14 -11.31 9.90
CA GLN A 109 2.26 -11.25 11.05
C GLN A 109 2.60 -10.02 11.91
N SER A 110 1.82 -9.81 12.97
CA SER A 110 2.06 -8.70 13.91
C SER A 110 3.46 -8.70 14.52
N ALA A 111 4.06 -9.88 14.72
CA ALA A 111 5.44 -10.02 15.20
C ALA A 111 6.49 -9.41 14.24
N ASP A 112 6.20 -9.32 12.94
CA ASP A 112 7.09 -8.72 11.95
C ASP A 112 6.98 -7.18 11.89
N LEU A 113 6.01 -6.55 12.58
CA LEU A 113 5.76 -5.10 12.49
C LEU A 113 6.92 -4.25 13.01
N VAL A 114 7.67 -4.74 14.01
CA VAL A 114 8.83 -4.02 14.54
C VAL A 114 9.88 -3.84 13.46
N TRP A 115 10.21 -4.92 12.75
CA TRP A 115 11.15 -4.88 11.63
C TRP A 115 10.64 -4.01 10.46
N GLN A 116 9.34 -4.07 10.15
CA GLN A 116 8.75 -3.20 9.13
C GLN A 116 8.87 -1.71 9.52
N ALA A 117 8.70 -1.37 10.79
CA ALA A 117 8.85 0.00 11.26
C ALA A 117 10.30 0.48 11.15
N GLU A 118 11.28 -0.37 11.47
CA GLU A 118 12.70 -0.08 11.30
C GLU A 118 13.06 0.16 9.83
N GLU A 119 12.58 -0.71 8.94
CA GLU A 119 12.76 -0.58 7.50
C GLU A 119 12.10 0.71 6.96
N LEU A 120 10.89 1.05 7.42
CA LEU A 120 10.23 2.28 7.03
C LEU A 120 11.04 3.51 7.48
N ILE A 121 11.55 3.52 8.71
CA ILE A 121 12.42 4.59 9.21
C ILE A 121 13.68 4.69 8.35
N HIS A 122 14.28 3.55 7.99
CA HIS A 122 15.45 3.51 7.13
C HIS A 122 15.18 4.19 5.77
N ARG A 123 14.07 3.83 5.10
CA ARG A 123 13.65 4.44 3.82
C ARG A 123 13.35 5.93 3.91
N ILE A 124 12.70 6.36 4.99
CA ILE A 124 12.40 7.79 5.20
C ILE A 124 13.70 8.59 5.36
N LYS A 125 14.69 8.05 6.09
CA LYS A 125 15.97 8.71 6.33
C LYS A 125 16.88 8.75 5.11
N SER A 126 16.95 7.66 4.34
CA SER A 126 17.78 7.58 3.14
C SER A 126 17.25 8.44 1.99
N ARG A 127 15.95 8.79 2.00
CA ARG A 127 15.23 9.35 0.84
C ARG A 127 15.34 8.46 -0.40
N GLU A 128 15.76 7.21 -0.23
CA GLU A 128 16.00 6.23 -1.28
C GLU A 128 15.06 5.05 -1.09
N VAL A 129 14.55 4.54 -2.20
CA VAL A 129 13.98 3.19 -2.28
C VAL A 129 15.17 2.26 -2.46
N PRO A 130 15.59 1.47 -1.45
CA PRO A 130 16.64 0.51 -1.69
C PRO A 130 16.16 -0.46 -2.77
N ALA A 131 16.91 -0.53 -3.87
CA ALA A 131 16.75 -1.58 -4.85
C ALA A 131 17.08 -2.91 -4.16
N GLN A 132 16.05 -3.67 -3.83
CA GLN A 132 16.10 -5.08 -3.44
C GLN A 132 16.84 -5.40 -2.12
N THR A 133 16.13 -5.45 -0.99
CA THR A 133 16.37 -6.49 0.05
C THR A 133 15.13 -6.74 0.94
N LEU A 134 13.93 -6.87 0.35
CA LEU A 134 12.76 -7.42 1.07
C LEU A 134 12.55 -8.91 0.74
N GLU A 135 13.62 -9.72 0.65
CA GLU A 135 13.45 -11.17 0.61
C GLU A 135 14.47 -11.84 1.55
N PRO A 136 14.07 -12.32 2.76
CA PRO A 136 14.51 -13.65 3.13
C PRO A 136 13.96 -14.60 2.06
N LYS A 137 14.83 -15.36 1.38
CA LYS A 137 14.54 -16.33 0.29
C LYS A 137 13.40 -17.34 0.61
N SER A 138 12.86 -17.32 1.82
CA SER A 138 11.86 -18.24 2.37
C SER A 138 10.40 -17.74 2.30
N LYS A 139 10.12 -16.46 1.99
CA LYS A 139 8.75 -15.89 2.06
C LYS A 139 8.24 -15.30 0.74
N ARG A 140 8.49 -15.98 -0.39
CA ARG A 140 7.83 -15.58 -1.65
C ARG A 140 6.31 -15.76 -1.49
N CYS A 141 5.50 -14.86 -2.03
CA CYS A 141 4.09 -15.18 -2.32
C CYS A 141 4.01 -16.22 -3.44
N SER A 142 4.77 -17.31 -3.40
CA SER A 142 4.57 -18.41 -4.33
C SER A 142 3.36 -19.18 -3.83
N ALA A 143 2.42 -19.46 -4.73
CA ALA A 143 1.53 -20.58 -4.55
C ALA A 143 2.43 -21.82 -4.39
N SER A 144 2.53 -22.35 -3.18
CA SER A 144 2.83 -23.77 -3.06
C SER A 144 1.68 -24.49 -3.75
N GLU A 145 1.98 -25.37 -4.70
CA GLU A 145 1.03 -26.32 -5.28
C GLU A 145 0.37 -27.11 -4.14
N THR A 146 -0.68 -26.53 -3.57
CA THR A 146 -1.54 -27.25 -2.67
C THR A 146 -2.56 -27.85 -3.61
N LYS A 147 -2.28 -29.07 -4.10
CA LYS A 147 -3.32 -29.90 -4.71
C LYS A 147 -4.46 -29.95 -3.70
N PHE A 148 -5.49 -29.14 -3.94
CA PHE A 148 -6.74 -29.21 -3.19
C PHE A 148 -7.43 -30.50 -3.62
N SER A 149 -7.04 -31.59 -2.97
CA SER A 149 -7.77 -32.85 -3.04
C SER A 149 -9.16 -32.57 -2.47
N ARG A 150 -10.18 -32.64 -3.33
CA ARG A 150 -11.59 -32.54 -2.93
C ARG A 150 -11.93 -33.71 -2.00
N THR A 151 -11.68 -33.57 -0.72
CA THR A 151 -12.42 -34.31 0.30
C THR A 151 -13.60 -33.47 0.72
N ASN A 152 -14.81 -34.00 0.48
CA ASN A 152 -16.08 -33.42 0.87
C ASN A 152 -16.11 -33.11 2.36
N THR A 153 -15.88 -31.86 2.73
CA THR A 153 -16.25 -31.37 4.05
C THR A 153 -16.93 -30.01 3.90
N LYS A 154 -18.22 -30.01 4.20
CA LYS A 154 -19.13 -28.87 4.16
C LYS A 154 -18.66 -27.84 5.20
N LEU A 155 -18.00 -26.78 4.74
CA LEU A 155 -17.60 -25.66 5.59
C LEU A 155 -18.65 -24.56 5.46
N SER A 156 -19.47 -24.41 6.50
CA SER A 156 -20.35 -23.28 6.70
C SER A 156 -19.49 -22.05 7.05
N VAL A 157 -19.44 -21.08 6.14
CA VAL A 157 -18.80 -19.78 6.40
C VAL A 157 -19.80 -18.92 7.18
N GLN A 158 -19.47 -18.61 8.43
CA GLN A 158 -20.20 -17.65 9.23
C GLN A 158 -19.42 -16.33 9.18
N ILE A 159 -19.99 -15.35 8.50
CA ILE A 159 -19.49 -13.97 8.45
C ILE A 159 -19.93 -13.30 9.75
N ILE A 160 -18.99 -12.72 10.49
CA ILE A 160 -19.23 -11.67 11.48
C ILE A 160 -18.51 -10.43 10.98
#